data_AF-A0AAV6Z4U7-F1
#
_entry.id   AF-A0AAV6Z4U7-F1
#
_cell.length_a   1.000
_cell.length_b   1.000
_cell.length_c   1.000
_cell.angle_alpha   90.00
_cell.angle_beta   90.00
_cell.angle_gamma   90.00
#
_symmetry.space_group_name_H-M   'P 1'
#
loop_
_entity.id
_entity.type
_entity.pdbx_description
1 polymer ?
#
loop_
_entity_poly.entity_id
_entity_poly.type
_entity_poly.pdbx_seq_one_letter_code
_entity_poly.pdbx_strand_id
1 'polypeptide(L)'
;MLNEMSELKELKSVPHRDFYNVRKVDTHIHAAACMNQKHLLRFIKHTYRTEPDRVVAEKNGKKMTLKELFESLHMDPYDLTVDSLDVHAGRQTFHRFDKFNAKYNPVGASELRDLYLKTENYIDGEYFARIIKEVAGELEDSKYQYTEPRLSIYGRSSEEWDILAKWFIKHKVYSPNMRWMIQVPRIFDIFRSKKILPDFGKMLENIFMPLFEATINPSDHKELYLFLNYVTGFDSVDDESKHNDHMFSNKSPTPDQWTFEQNPPYSYYLYYMYANIMLLNNLRKERGEITFCSRRTAEEAEIAPPPVSVPYTGDNHFLRIKSQKEPVLQSPSTTWRRFPSRIGLPLATTTACS
;
A
#
# COMPACT_ATOMS: atom_id res chain seq x y z
N MET A 1 -5.26 38.17 1.16
CA MET A 1 -3.79 38.42 0.97
C MET A 1 -3.58 39.22 -0.33
N LEU A 2 -2.43 39.90 -0.52
CA LEU A 2 -2.20 40.91 -1.58
C LEU A 2 -2.59 40.51 -3.02
N ASN A 3 -2.55 39.21 -3.38
CA ASN A 3 -2.75 38.75 -4.76
C ASN A 3 -4.04 37.95 -5.00
N GLU A 4 -4.88 37.79 -3.99
CA GLU A 4 -6.07 36.90 -4.03
C GLU A 4 -7.04 37.27 -5.16
N MET A 5 -7.27 38.56 -5.37
CA MET A 5 -8.14 39.05 -6.45
C MET A 5 -7.53 38.84 -7.84
N SER A 6 -6.19 38.89 -7.94
CA SER A 6 -5.46 38.63 -9.19
C SER A 6 -5.52 37.15 -9.57
N GLU A 7 -5.27 36.25 -8.62
CA GLU A 7 -5.37 34.80 -8.80
C GLU A 7 -6.80 34.37 -9.21
N LEU A 8 -7.81 34.96 -8.57
CA LEU A 8 -9.21 34.68 -8.87
C LEU A 8 -9.61 35.17 -10.27
N LYS A 9 -9.03 36.28 -10.73
CA LYS A 9 -9.20 36.79 -12.10
C LYS A 9 -8.54 35.86 -13.13
N GLU A 10 -7.34 35.35 -12.84
CA GLU A 10 -6.66 34.38 -13.70
C GLU A 10 -7.44 33.08 -13.82
N LEU A 11 -7.96 32.53 -12.71
CA LEU A 11 -8.81 31.32 -12.75
C LEU A 11 -10.05 31.52 -13.62
N LYS A 12 -10.72 32.69 -13.51
CA LYS A 12 -11.88 33.04 -14.34
C LYS A 12 -11.53 33.25 -15.81
N SER A 13 -10.28 33.56 -16.13
CA SER A 13 -9.82 33.77 -17.51
C SER A 13 -9.64 32.46 -18.29
N VAL A 14 -9.59 31.31 -17.60
CA VAL A 14 -9.44 30.00 -18.22
C VAL A 14 -10.82 29.33 -18.34
N PRO A 15 -11.48 29.41 -19.51
CA PRO A 15 -12.79 28.81 -19.69
C PRO A 15 -12.71 27.28 -19.57
N HIS A 16 -13.79 26.66 -19.08
CA HIS A 16 -13.94 25.21 -18.93
C HIS A 16 -12.92 24.51 -18.01
N ARG A 17 -12.15 25.26 -17.20
CA ARG A 17 -11.34 24.70 -16.11
C ARG A 17 -11.86 25.19 -14.78
N ASP A 18 -12.58 24.31 -14.10
CA ASP A 18 -13.00 24.48 -12.72
C ASP A 18 -12.54 23.26 -11.91
N PHE A 19 -12.89 23.25 -10.62
CA PHE A 19 -12.54 22.14 -9.73
C PHE A 19 -13.03 20.78 -10.23
N TYR A 20 -14.13 20.70 -10.98
CA TYR A 20 -14.70 19.45 -11.49
C TYR A 20 -13.97 18.94 -12.73
N ASN A 21 -13.49 19.86 -13.57
CA ASN A 21 -12.87 19.56 -14.87
C ASN A 21 -11.33 19.47 -14.83
N VAL A 22 -10.72 19.61 -13.65
CA VAL A 22 -9.28 19.39 -13.46
C VAL A 22 -9.02 17.93 -13.12
N ARG A 23 -8.01 17.32 -13.74
CA ARG A 23 -7.59 15.95 -13.41
C ARG A 23 -6.97 15.91 -12.01
N LYS A 24 -7.46 15.00 -11.18
CA LYS A 24 -7.04 14.78 -9.80
C LYS A 24 -6.61 13.33 -9.66
N VAL A 25 -5.51 13.11 -8.96
CA VAL A 25 -4.97 11.77 -8.70
C VAL A 25 -4.98 11.54 -7.20
N ASP A 26 -5.67 10.49 -6.75
CA ASP A 26 -5.47 9.97 -5.40
C ASP A 26 -4.18 9.15 -5.37
N THR A 27 -3.14 9.74 -4.83
CA THR A 27 -1.80 9.15 -4.77
C THR A 27 -1.56 8.34 -3.48
N HIS A 28 -2.51 8.33 -2.53
CA HIS A 28 -2.39 7.61 -1.26
C HIS A 28 -3.66 6.88 -0.84
N ILE A 29 -3.87 5.73 -1.47
CA ILE A 29 -4.95 4.82 -1.11
C ILE A 29 -4.43 3.38 -1.02
N HIS A 30 -4.91 2.63 -0.04
CA HIS A 30 -4.68 1.19 0.04
C HIS A 30 -5.75 0.47 -0.78
N ALA A 31 -5.39 -0.56 -1.54
CA ALA A 31 -6.35 -1.29 -2.38
C ALA A 31 -7.53 -1.87 -1.57
N ALA A 32 -7.24 -2.41 -0.38
CA ALA A 32 -8.27 -2.93 0.53
C ALA A 32 -9.20 -1.84 1.11
N ALA A 33 -8.84 -0.56 0.95
CA ALA A 33 -9.58 0.59 1.44
C ALA A 33 -10.17 1.44 0.30
N CYS A 34 -10.10 0.98 -0.95
CA CYS A 34 -10.47 1.80 -2.10
C CYS A 34 -11.99 1.96 -2.28
N MET A 35 -12.78 1.01 -1.78
CA MET A 35 -14.24 1.08 -1.87
C MET A 35 -14.86 1.78 -0.67
N ASN A 36 -16.02 2.39 -0.91
CA ASN A 36 -16.88 2.90 0.16
C ASN A 36 -17.46 1.73 0.98
N GLN A 37 -17.60 1.92 2.30
CA GLN A 37 -18.21 0.96 3.22
C GLN A 37 -19.61 0.52 2.78
N LYS A 38 -20.43 1.45 2.27
CA LYS A 38 -21.77 1.14 1.73
C LYS A 38 -21.69 0.23 0.50
N HIS A 39 -20.68 0.44 -0.34
CA HIS A 39 -20.44 -0.38 -1.52
C HIS A 39 -20.00 -1.79 -1.12
N LEU A 40 -19.05 -1.92 -0.20
CA LEU A 40 -18.63 -3.20 0.37
C LEU A 40 -19.79 -3.97 0.99
N LEU A 41 -20.61 -3.32 1.81
CA LEU A 41 -21.78 -3.95 2.43
C LEU A 41 -22.77 -4.46 1.38
N ARG A 42 -23.07 -3.63 0.36
CA ARG A 42 -23.96 -4.02 -0.75
C ARG A 42 -23.40 -5.23 -1.49
N PHE A 43 -22.09 -5.26 -1.73
CA PHE A 43 -21.41 -6.37 -2.39
C PHE A 43 -21.55 -7.66 -1.59
N ILE A 44 -21.25 -7.65 -0.29
CA ILE A 44 -21.39 -8.81 0.60
C ILE A 44 -22.83 -9.34 0.63
N LYS A 45 -23.83 -8.44 0.75
CA LYS A 45 -25.25 -8.84 0.72
C LYS A 45 -25.65 -9.40 -0.64
N HIS A 46 -25.09 -8.88 -1.73
CA HIS A 46 -25.36 -9.35 -3.07
C HIS A 46 -24.79 -10.75 -3.30
N THR A 47 -23.51 -10.97 -3.04
CA THR A 47 -22.85 -12.28 -3.21
C THR A 47 -23.48 -13.36 -2.35
N TYR A 48 -23.90 -13.05 -1.13
CA TYR A 48 -24.63 -14.02 -0.30
C TYR A 48 -25.96 -14.45 -0.92
N ARG A 49 -26.71 -13.52 -1.54
CA ARG A 49 -28.01 -13.82 -2.17
C ARG A 49 -27.85 -14.57 -3.49
N THR A 50 -26.80 -14.28 -4.26
CA THR A 50 -26.62 -14.84 -5.61
C THR A 50 -25.76 -16.10 -5.62
N GLU A 51 -24.82 -16.23 -4.69
CA GLU A 51 -23.81 -17.29 -4.64
C GLU A 51 -23.73 -17.99 -3.26
N PRO A 52 -24.86 -18.37 -2.60
CA PRO A 52 -24.82 -18.93 -1.24
C PRO A 52 -24.10 -20.29 -1.17
N ASP A 53 -24.28 -21.14 -2.18
CA ASP A 53 -23.74 -22.50 -2.20
C ASP A 53 -22.29 -22.58 -2.73
N ARG A 54 -21.69 -21.42 -3.05
CA ARG A 54 -20.32 -21.36 -3.56
C ARG A 54 -19.34 -21.75 -2.46
N VAL A 55 -18.42 -22.66 -2.75
CA VAL A 55 -17.34 -23.02 -1.82
C VAL A 55 -16.33 -21.88 -1.76
N VAL A 56 -16.15 -21.30 -0.58
CA VAL A 56 -15.32 -20.10 -0.37
C VAL A 56 -14.19 -20.30 0.62
N ALA A 57 -14.18 -21.41 1.35
CA ALA A 57 -13.16 -21.73 2.32
C ALA A 57 -13.00 -23.23 2.48
N GLU A 58 -11.85 -23.66 3.00
CA GLU A 58 -11.59 -25.03 3.41
C GLU A 58 -11.04 -25.02 4.83
N LYS A 59 -11.71 -25.72 5.76
CA LYS A 59 -11.30 -25.83 7.16
C LYS A 59 -11.21 -27.30 7.53
N ASN A 60 -10.02 -27.73 7.97
CA ASN A 60 -9.73 -29.13 8.34
C ASN A 60 -10.08 -30.15 7.24
N GLY A 61 -9.80 -29.81 5.97
CA GLY A 61 -10.11 -30.68 4.82
C GLY A 61 -11.60 -30.69 4.41
N LYS A 62 -12.47 -29.98 5.14
CA LYS A 62 -13.88 -29.82 4.78
C LYS A 62 -14.07 -28.52 4.01
N LYS A 63 -14.57 -28.65 2.78
CA LYS A 63 -15.04 -27.53 1.96
C LYS A 63 -16.24 -26.87 2.63
N MET A 64 -16.21 -25.54 2.72
CA MET A 64 -17.24 -24.73 3.35
C MET A 64 -17.80 -23.74 2.33
N THR A 65 -19.12 -23.74 2.20
CA THR A 65 -19.88 -22.82 1.35
C THR A 65 -19.96 -21.42 1.96
N LEU A 66 -20.33 -20.42 1.16
CA LEU A 66 -20.53 -19.05 1.65
C LEU A 66 -21.62 -19.04 2.73
N LYS A 67 -22.70 -19.79 2.52
CA LYS A 67 -23.77 -19.94 3.51
C LYS A 67 -23.26 -20.54 4.82
N GLU A 68 -22.54 -21.67 4.76
CA GLU A 68 -21.97 -22.30 5.95
C GLU A 68 -20.95 -21.41 6.67
N LEU A 69 -20.18 -20.60 5.92
CA LEU A 69 -19.26 -19.63 6.50
C LEU A 69 -20.00 -18.61 7.36
N PHE A 70 -21.09 -18.02 6.84
CA PHE A 70 -21.92 -17.07 7.60
C PHE A 70 -22.61 -17.72 8.81
N GLU A 71 -23.11 -18.94 8.66
CA GLU A 71 -23.68 -19.73 9.76
C GLU A 71 -22.63 -20.00 10.86
N SER A 72 -21.39 -20.32 10.48
CA SER A 72 -20.29 -20.58 11.43
C SER A 72 -19.86 -19.34 12.22
N LEU A 73 -20.07 -18.15 11.66
CA LEU A 73 -19.81 -16.87 12.31
C LEU A 73 -21.01 -16.39 13.14
N HIS A 74 -22.13 -17.14 13.14
CA HIS A 74 -23.39 -16.75 13.76
C HIS A 74 -23.90 -15.38 13.27
N MET A 75 -23.77 -15.13 11.97
CA MET A 75 -24.12 -13.84 11.36
C MET A 75 -25.19 -13.99 10.28
N ASP A 76 -26.23 -13.17 10.36
CA ASP A 76 -27.18 -13.00 9.27
C ASP A 76 -26.76 -11.82 8.37
N PRO A 77 -26.56 -12.03 7.06
CA PRO A 77 -26.27 -10.96 6.10
C PRO A 77 -27.33 -9.86 6.03
N TYR A 78 -28.58 -10.15 6.40
CA TYR A 78 -29.65 -9.15 6.50
C TYR A 78 -29.31 -8.11 7.58
N ASP A 79 -28.83 -8.57 8.74
CA ASP A 79 -28.52 -7.77 9.92
C ASP A 79 -27.17 -7.04 9.83
N LEU A 80 -26.35 -7.35 8.83
CA LEU A 80 -25.13 -6.61 8.57
C LEU A 80 -25.43 -5.13 8.30
N THR A 81 -24.82 -4.26 9.09
CA THR A 81 -24.84 -2.81 8.89
C THR A 81 -23.46 -2.28 8.49
N VAL A 82 -23.40 -1.00 8.11
CA VAL A 82 -22.13 -0.33 7.85
C VAL A 82 -21.27 -0.32 9.11
N ASP A 83 -21.88 -0.15 10.29
CA ASP A 83 -21.20 -0.16 11.59
C ASP A 83 -20.69 -1.55 11.94
N SER A 84 -21.41 -2.61 11.57
CA SER A 84 -21.00 -4.00 11.80
C SER A 84 -19.68 -4.34 11.08
N LEU A 85 -19.38 -3.70 9.94
CA LEU A 85 -18.16 -3.97 9.17
C LEU A 85 -16.89 -3.39 9.80
N ASP A 86 -16.99 -2.51 10.81
CA ASP A 86 -15.89 -1.83 11.52
C ASP A 86 -14.79 -1.19 10.64
N VAL A 87 -15.11 -0.90 9.37
CA VAL A 87 -14.20 -0.30 8.36
C VAL A 87 -14.00 1.21 8.54
N HIS A 88 -14.23 1.74 9.73
CA HIS A 88 -14.08 3.17 10.04
C HIS A 88 -12.61 3.57 10.07
N ALA A 89 -12.21 4.71 9.52
CA ALA A 89 -10.95 5.35 9.92
C ALA A 89 -11.19 6.15 11.20
N GLY A 90 -10.39 5.96 12.25
CA GLY A 90 -10.52 6.72 13.50
C GLY A 90 -9.17 6.96 14.17
N ARG A 91 -9.10 7.91 15.13
CA ARG A 91 -7.85 8.41 15.77
C ARG A 91 -6.79 7.38 16.12
N GLN A 92 -7.22 6.18 16.52
CA GLN A 92 -6.36 5.09 17.01
C GLN A 92 -5.83 4.15 15.92
N THR A 93 -6.24 4.37 14.66
CA THR A 93 -5.81 3.61 13.46
C THR A 93 -4.60 4.25 12.80
N PHE A 94 -4.44 5.56 13.02
CA PHE A 94 -3.22 6.26 12.66
C PHE A 94 -2.09 5.78 13.57
N HIS A 95 -0.94 5.60 12.94
CA HIS A 95 0.28 5.04 13.53
C HIS A 95 0.31 3.53 13.70
N ARG A 96 -0.71 2.71 13.38
CA ARG A 96 -0.67 1.27 13.68
C ARG A 96 -1.10 0.37 12.53
N PHE A 97 -0.13 -0.16 11.77
CA PHE A 97 -0.40 -1.08 10.66
C PHE A 97 -1.00 -2.42 11.13
N ASP A 98 -0.68 -2.86 12.35
CA ASP A 98 -1.31 -3.99 13.03
C ASP A 98 -2.81 -3.73 13.31
N LYS A 99 -3.17 -2.51 13.76
CA LYS A 99 -4.57 -2.11 13.91
C LYS A 99 -5.25 -1.79 12.59
N PHE A 100 -4.56 -1.31 11.56
CA PHE A 100 -5.10 -1.22 10.20
C PHE A 100 -5.53 -2.61 9.71
N ASN A 101 -4.67 -3.62 9.87
CA ASN A 101 -5.03 -5.00 9.56
C ASN A 101 -6.19 -5.54 10.42
N ALA A 102 -6.26 -5.18 11.70
CA ALA A 102 -7.38 -5.54 12.56
C ALA A 102 -8.68 -4.78 12.26
N LYS A 103 -8.62 -3.61 11.61
CA LYS A 103 -9.76 -2.73 11.32
C LYS A 103 -10.40 -2.97 9.95
N TYR A 104 -9.65 -3.58 9.02
CA TYR A 104 -10.23 -4.21 7.84
C TYR A 104 -10.67 -5.64 8.12
N ASN A 105 -10.97 -5.97 9.38
CA ASN A 105 -11.53 -7.25 9.76
C ASN A 105 -13.06 -7.10 9.85
N PRO A 106 -13.83 -7.34 8.77
CA PRO A 106 -15.26 -7.12 8.81
C PRO A 106 -15.84 -7.96 9.96
N VAL A 107 -16.50 -7.29 10.91
CA VAL A 107 -17.19 -7.94 12.04
C VAL A 107 -16.25 -8.67 13.01
N GLY A 108 -14.94 -8.40 12.99
CA GLY A 108 -13.95 -9.08 13.82
C GLY A 108 -13.62 -10.52 13.39
N ALA A 109 -14.14 -10.97 12.23
CA ALA A 109 -13.89 -12.29 11.66
C ALA A 109 -12.84 -12.22 10.54
N SER A 110 -11.63 -12.73 10.83
CA SER A 110 -10.51 -12.82 9.87
C SER A 110 -10.90 -13.49 8.55
N GLU A 111 -11.89 -14.36 8.61
CA GLU A 111 -12.38 -15.17 7.52
C GLU A 111 -13.10 -14.32 6.45
N LEU A 112 -13.93 -13.35 6.85
CA LEU A 112 -14.62 -12.47 5.89
C LEU A 112 -13.65 -11.48 5.25
N ARG A 113 -12.69 -10.98 6.03
CA ARG A 113 -11.59 -10.16 5.51
C ARG A 113 -10.83 -10.89 4.43
N ASP A 114 -10.41 -12.11 4.74
CA ASP A 114 -9.57 -12.90 3.86
C ASP A 114 -10.32 -13.29 2.58
N LEU A 115 -11.63 -13.52 2.69
CA LEU A 115 -12.49 -13.79 1.54
C LEU A 115 -12.69 -12.58 0.61
N TYR A 116 -13.02 -11.40 1.16
CA TYR A 116 -13.42 -10.25 0.35
C TYR A 116 -12.30 -9.26 0.03
N LEU A 117 -11.26 -9.19 0.87
CA LEU A 117 -10.26 -8.10 0.85
C LEU A 117 -8.81 -8.56 0.65
N LYS A 118 -8.58 -9.86 0.43
CA LYS A 118 -7.24 -10.40 0.08
C LYS A 118 -7.20 -10.92 -1.35
N THR A 119 -6.00 -10.82 -1.94
CA THR A 119 -5.66 -11.35 -3.26
C THR A 119 -5.46 -12.87 -3.23
N GLU A 120 -5.03 -13.41 -2.10
CA GLU A 120 -4.80 -14.84 -1.87
C GLU A 120 -5.85 -15.39 -0.89
N ASN A 121 -6.70 -16.28 -1.38
CA ASN A 121 -7.67 -17.05 -0.60
C ASN A 121 -8.13 -18.28 -1.41
N TYR A 122 -9.09 -19.06 -0.89
CA TYR A 122 -9.56 -20.30 -1.53
C TYR A 122 -10.13 -20.11 -2.95
N ILE A 123 -10.69 -18.93 -3.24
CA ILE A 123 -11.25 -18.59 -4.55
C ILE A 123 -10.31 -17.71 -5.37
N ASP A 124 -9.01 -17.76 -5.07
CA ASP A 124 -7.95 -16.97 -5.70
C ASP A 124 -8.27 -15.46 -5.74
N GLY A 125 -8.84 -14.90 -4.67
CA GLY A 125 -9.10 -13.46 -4.55
C GLY A 125 -10.12 -12.91 -5.55
N GLU A 126 -10.99 -13.74 -6.12
CA GLU A 126 -11.98 -13.32 -7.14
C GLU A 126 -12.91 -12.20 -6.66
N TYR A 127 -13.41 -12.30 -5.42
CA TYR A 127 -14.29 -11.26 -4.86
C TYR A 127 -13.58 -9.92 -4.70
N PHE A 128 -12.33 -9.94 -4.24
CA PHE A 128 -11.55 -8.71 -4.13
C PHE A 128 -11.31 -8.07 -5.50
N ALA A 129 -10.99 -8.87 -6.50
CA ALA A 129 -10.83 -8.40 -7.87
C ALA A 129 -12.13 -7.83 -8.45
N ARG A 130 -13.28 -8.46 -8.19
CA ARG A 130 -14.60 -7.94 -8.60
C ARG A 130 -14.89 -6.57 -7.99
N ILE A 131 -14.66 -6.41 -6.68
CA ILE A 131 -14.85 -5.12 -6.00
C ILE A 131 -13.96 -4.04 -6.63
N ILE A 132 -12.68 -4.34 -6.85
CA ILE A 132 -11.76 -3.38 -7.48
C ILE A 132 -12.22 -3.02 -8.89
N LYS A 133 -12.75 -3.98 -9.66
CA LYS A 133 -13.27 -3.71 -11.01
C LYS A 133 -14.52 -2.83 -11.01
N GLU A 134 -15.39 -2.99 -10.02
CA GLU A 134 -16.53 -2.08 -9.83
C GLU A 134 -16.05 -0.65 -9.53
N VAL A 135 -15.07 -0.50 -8.64
CA VAL A 135 -14.44 0.82 -8.36
C VAL A 135 -13.72 1.38 -9.58
N ALA A 136 -13.02 0.54 -10.35
CA ALA A 136 -12.35 0.93 -11.58
C ALA A 136 -13.32 1.43 -12.64
N GLY A 137 -14.48 0.78 -12.79
CA GLY A 137 -15.55 1.22 -13.70
C GLY A 137 -16.09 2.61 -13.31
N GLU A 138 -16.34 2.84 -12.02
CA GLU A 138 -16.75 4.16 -11.52
C GLU A 138 -15.69 5.24 -11.79
N LEU A 139 -14.40 4.89 -11.70
CA LEU A 139 -13.29 5.79 -12.01
C LEU A 139 -13.13 6.06 -13.51
N GLU A 140 -13.44 5.09 -14.37
CA GLU A 140 -13.41 5.26 -15.84
C GLU A 140 -14.54 6.17 -16.32
N ASP A 141 -15.73 6.03 -15.73
CA ASP A 141 -16.85 6.95 -15.97
C ASP A 141 -16.52 8.38 -15.49
N SER A 142 -15.71 8.50 -14.43
CA SER A 142 -15.21 9.76 -13.91
C SER A 142 -13.96 10.26 -14.63
N LYS A 143 -14.16 10.94 -15.76
CA LYS A 143 -13.10 11.45 -16.68
C LYS A 143 -11.88 12.15 -16.03
N TYR A 144 -12.04 12.73 -14.85
CA TYR A 144 -11.03 13.56 -14.19
C TYR A 144 -10.44 12.94 -12.93
N GLN A 145 -10.83 11.71 -12.56
CA GLN A 145 -10.35 11.06 -11.35
C GLN A 145 -9.44 9.89 -11.70
N TYR A 146 -8.31 9.83 -11.01
CA TYR A 146 -7.29 8.81 -11.15
C TYR A 146 -6.87 8.35 -9.77
N THR A 147 -6.32 7.15 -9.67
CA THR A 147 -5.87 6.63 -8.38
C THR A 147 -4.64 5.74 -8.50
N GLU A 148 -3.84 5.71 -7.44
CA GLU A 148 -2.68 4.85 -7.27
C GLU A 148 -2.82 3.94 -6.04
N PRO A 149 -3.69 2.91 -6.09
CA PRO A 149 -3.87 1.95 -5.01
C PRO A 149 -2.61 1.13 -4.70
N ARG A 150 -2.44 0.81 -3.41
CA ARG A 150 -1.34 -0.01 -2.91
C ARG A 150 -1.73 -1.47 -2.71
N LEU A 151 -0.92 -2.37 -3.25
CA LEU A 151 -0.95 -3.82 -3.00
C LEU A 151 0.24 -4.23 -2.14
N SER A 152 0.01 -5.13 -1.20
CA SER A 152 1.07 -5.58 -0.28
C SER A 152 1.91 -6.69 -0.89
N ILE A 153 3.23 -6.56 -0.77
CA ILE A 153 4.19 -7.67 -0.82
C ILE A 153 4.89 -7.70 0.53
N TYR A 154 4.90 -8.86 1.17
CA TYR A 154 5.42 -9.04 2.52
C TYR A 154 6.86 -9.56 2.54
N GLY A 155 7.29 -10.27 1.49
CA GLY A 155 8.64 -10.84 1.41
C GLY A 155 8.81 -12.12 2.25
N ARG A 156 7.73 -12.85 2.53
CA ARG A 156 7.76 -14.15 3.22
C ARG A 156 8.35 -15.25 2.34
N SER A 157 8.14 -15.15 1.03
CA SER A 157 8.54 -16.10 0.00
C SER A 157 8.74 -15.36 -1.33
N SER A 158 9.64 -15.87 -2.18
CA SER A 158 9.85 -15.35 -3.54
C SER A 158 8.62 -15.54 -4.44
N GLU A 159 7.78 -16.54 -4.15
CA GLU A 159 6.57 -16.86 -4.92
C GLU A 159 5.45 -15.81 -4.76
N GLU A 160 5.54 -14.90 -3.79
CA GLU A 160 4.51 -13.88 -3.56
C GLU A 160 4.26 -13.01 -4.80
N TRP A 161 5.32 -12.69 -5.54
CA TRP A 161 5.21 -11.91 -6.78
C TRP A 161 4.46 -12.65 -7.87
N ASP A 162 4.76 -13.95 -8.04
CA ASP A 162 4.10 -14.77 -9.05
C ASP A 162 2.62 -14.98 -8.72
N ILE A 163 2.29 -15.18 -7.44
CA ILE A 163 0.90 -15.29 -6.97
C ILE A 163 0.15 -13.99 -7.25
N LEU A 164 0.75 -12.84 -6.91
CA LEU A 164 0.13 -11.54 -7.12
C LEU A 164 -0.05 -11.21 -8.61
N ALA A 165 0.97 -11.50 -9.43
CA ALA A 165 0.92 -11.30 -10.87
C ALA A 165 -0.14 -12.20 -11.54
N LYS A 166 -0.22 -13.48 -11.13
CA LYS A 166 -1.27 -14.41 -11.55
C LYS A 166 -2.66 -13.87 -11.23
N TRP A 167 -2.87 -13.42 -9.99
CA TRP A 167 -4.14 -12.82 -9.58
C TRP A 167 -4.51 -11.62 -10.46
N PHE A 168 -3.55 -10.72 -10.69
CA PHE A 168 -3.74 -9.51 -11.49
C PHE A 168 -4.15 -9.81 -12.94
N ILE A 169 -3.45 -10.75 -13.59
CA ILE A 169 -3.69 -11.11 -14.99
C ILE A 169 -4.96 -11.96 -15.13
N LYS A 170 -5.15 -12.97 -14.26
CA LYS A 170 -6.31 -13.88 -14.27
C LYS A 170 -7.62 -13.11 -14.17
N HIS A 171 -7.69 -12.14 -13.25
CA HIS A 171 -8.92 -11.37 -13.01
C HIS A 171 -9.00 -10.08 -13.84
N LYS A 172 -7.94 -9.74 -14.59
CA LYS A 172 -7.83 -8.54 -15.44
C LYS A 172 -8.09 -7.26 -14.64
N VAL A 173 -7.34 -7.06 -13.56
CA VAL A 173 -7.54 -5.95 -12.59
C VAL A 173 -6.74 -4.71 -13.00
N TYR A 174 -6.89 -4.27 -14.26
CA TYR A 174 -6.23 -3.08 -14.78
C TYR A 174 -7.25 -2.09 -15.33
N SER A 175 -6.92 -0.80 -15.25
CA SER A 175 -7.75 0.30 -15.76
C SER A 175 -6.83 1.44 -16.24
N PRO A 176 -7.19 2.19 -17.28
CA PRO A 176 -6.43 3.38 -17.69
C PRO A 176 -6.36 4.45 -16.61
N ASN A 177 -7.34 4.49 -15.70
CA ASN A 177 -7.41 5.49 -14.63
C ASN A 177 -6.74 5.03 -13.33
N MET A 178 -6.18 3.81 -13.30
CA MET A 178 -5.55 3.20 -12.13
C MET A 178 -4.12 2.74 -12.42
N ARG A 179 -3.21 3.05 -11.49
CA ARG A 179 -1.86 2.48 -11.47
C ARG A 179 -1.56 1.88 -10.10
N TRP A 180 -0.61 0.97 -10.02
CA TRP A 180 -0.38 0.21 -8.79
C TRP A 180 0.91 0.62 -8.10
N MET A 181 0.84 0.76 -6.79
CA MET A 181 2.00 0.91 -5.93
C MET A 181 2.17 -0.37 -5.12
N ILE A 182 3.41 -0.78 -4.89
CA ILE A 182 3.71 -1.97 -4.08
C ILE A 182 4.12 -1.51 -2.70
N GLN A 183 3.31 -1.82 -1.70
CA GLN A 183 3.66 -1.52 -0.31
C GLN A 183 4.35 -2.72 0.33
N VAL A 184 5.44 -2.46 1.06
CA VAL A 184 6.22 -3.44 1.81
C VAL A 184 6.09 -3.13 3.30
N PRO A 185 5.30 -3.93 4.05
CA PRO A 185 5.17 -3.78 5.49
C PRO A 185 6.47 -4.12 6.22
N ARG A 186 6.91 -3.27 7.16
CA ARG A 186 8.16 -3.48 7.93
C ARG A 186 7.95 -4.40 9.14
N ILE A 187 7.49 -5.62 8.90
CA ILE A 187 7.10 -6.59 9.94
C ILE A 187 8.08 -7.77 10.09
N PHE A 188 9.38 -7.52 9.86
CA PHE A 188 10.41 -8.57 9.93
C PHE A 188 10.46 -9.27 11.30
N ASP A 189 10.26 -8.53 12.39
CA ASP A 189 10.17 -9.06 13.75
C ASP A 189 9.10 -10.16 13.90
N ILE A 190 7.96 -10.01 13.24
CA ILE A 190 6.89 -11.02 13.23
C ILE A 190 7.33 -12.28 12.46
N PHE A 191 7.99 -12.11 11.32
CA PHE A 191 8.50 -13.25 10.55
C PHE A 191 9.63 -13.97 11.26
N ARG A 192 10.48 -13.23 11.97
CA ARG A 192 11.59 -13.77 12.74
C ARG A 192 11.11 -14.56 13.96
N SER A 193 10.19 -14.00 14.74
CA SER A 193 9.58 -14.69 15.90
C SER A 193 8.85 -15.98 15.52
N LYS A 194 8.20 -15.99 14.34
CA LYS A 194 7.56 -17.20 13.76
C LYS A 194 8.54 -18.14 13.06
N LYS A 195 9.84 -17.82 13.01
CA LYS A 195 10.89 -18.58 12.32
C LYS A 195 10.59 -18.83 10.83
N ILE A 196 9.88 -17.91 10.19
CA ILE A 196 9.57 -17.97 8.75
C ILE A 196 10.79 -17.53 7.94
N LEU A 197 11.53 -16.53 8.42
CA LEU A 197 12.72 -16.00 7.74
C LEU A 197 13.99 -16.14 8.61
N PRO A 198 15.12 -16.54 8.00
CA PRO A 198 16.39 -16.72 8.71
C PRO A 198 17.10 -15.39 9.04
N ASP A 199 16.97 -14.38 8.21
CA ASP A 199 17.65 -13.09 8.33
C ASP A 199 16.95 -12.03 7.46
N PHE A 200 17.33 -10.77 7.62
CA PHE A 200 16.75 -9.66 6.87
C PHE A 200 17.14 -9.68 5.39
N GLY A 201 18.33 -10.19 5.05
CA GLY A 201 18.79 -10.42 3.69
C GLY A 201 17.79 -11.28 2.92
N LYS A 202 17.30 -12.36 3.53
CA LYS A 202 16.31 -13.23 2.89
C LYS A 202 14.98 -12.53 2.59
N MET A 203 14.54 -11.62 3.45
CA MET A 203 13.35 -10.80 3.18
C MET A 203 13.56 -9.92 1.94
N LEU A 204 14.73 -9.27 1.83
CA LEU A 204 15.07 -8.44 0.67
C LEU A 204 15.21 -9.27 -0.60
N GLU A 205 15.83 -10.45 -0.53
CA GLU A 205 15.90 -11.39 -1.66
C GLU A 205 14.50 -11.75 -2.16
N ASN A 206 13.59 -12.14 -1.26
CA ASN A 206 12.22 -12.48 -1.64
C ASN A 206 11.47 -11.32 -2.30
N ILE A 207 11.79 -10.06 -1.93
CA ILE A 207 11.16 -8.87 -2.50
C ILE A 207 11.78 -8.49 -3.85
N PHE A 208 13.11 -8.46 -3.96
CA PHE A 208 13.78 -7.88 -5.12
C PHE A 208 14.25 -8.91 -6.14
N MET A 209 14.63 -10.12 -5.71
CA MET A 209 15.20 -11.11 -6.62
C MET A 209 14.26 -11.53 -7.76
N PRO A 210 12.96 -11.80 -7.50
CA PRO A 210 11.99 -12.07 -8.56
C PRO A 210 11.87 -10.94 -9.59
N LEU A 211 12.09 -9.68 -9.16
CA LEU A 211 12.01 -8.52 -10.05
C LEU A 211 13.22 -8.41 -10.96
N PHE A 212 14.42 -8.70 -10.44
CA PHE A 212 15.63 -8.78 -11.25
C PHE A 212 15.55 -9.94 -12.25
N GLU A 213 15.11 -11.12 -11.81
CA GLU A 213 14.91 -12.30 -12.66
C GLU A 213 13.91 -12.00 -13.80
N ALA A 214 12.76 -11.42 -13.48
CA ALA A 214 11.76 -11.03 -14.48
C ALA A 214 12.24 -9.92 -15.43
N THR A 215 13.13 -9.05 -14.98
CA THR A 215 13.75 -8.02 -15.82
C THR A 215 14.81 -8.63 -16.75
N ILE A 216 15.65 -9.55 -16.26
CA ILE A 216 16.70 -10.20 -17.04
C ILE A 216 16.09 -11.14 -18.08
N ASN A 217 15.17 -12.00 -17.65
CA ASN A 217 14.49 -12.98 -18.50
C ASN A 217 12.95 -12.85 -18.43
N PRO A 218 12.37 -11.91 -19.21
CA PRO A 218 10.91 -11.74 -19.29
C PRO A 218 10.14 -12.96 -19.78
N SER A 219 10.80 -13.85 -20.54
CA SER A 219 10.14 -15.02 -21.15
C SER A 219 9.74 -16.08 -20.13
N ASP A 220 10.51 -16.20 -19.05
CA ASP A 220 10.25 -17.18 -17.99
C ASP A 220 9.26 -16.62 -16.95
N HIS A 221 9.17 -15.29 -16.82
CA HIS A 221 8.29 -14.59 -15.86
C HIS A 221 7.27 -13.68 -16.56
N LYS A 222 6.55 -14.19 -17.58
CA LYS A 222 5.67 -13.36 -18.44
C LYS A 222 4.60 -12.60 -17.67
N GLU A 223 3.91 -13.25 -16.74
CA GLU A 223 2.82 -12.65 -15.96
C GLU A 223 3.35 -11.53 -15.06
N LEU A 224 4.46 -11.79 -14.38
CA LEU A 224 5.13 -10.80 -13.53
C LEU A 224 5.63 -9.63 -14.36
N TYR A 225 6.32 -9.88 -15.48
CA TYR A 225 6.78 -8.85 -16.39
C TYR A 225 5.64 -7.93 -16.88
N LEU A 226 4.50 -8.51 -17.26
CA LEU A 226 3.32 -7.74 -17.64
C LEU A 226 2.74 -6.93 -16.48
N PHE A 227 2.65 -7.52 -15.29
CA PHE A 227 2.17 -6.84 -14.09
C PHE A 227 3.06 -5.63 -13.73
N LEU A 228 4.38 -5.77 -13.83
CA LEU A 228 5.33 -4.70 -13.52
C LEU A 228 5.17 -3.47 -14.42
N ASN A 229 4.61 -3.60 -15.62
CA ASN A 229 4.30 -2.45 -16.48
C ASN A 229 3.13 -1.59 -15.95
N TYR A 230 2.35 -2.11 -15.00
CA TYR A 230 1.28 -1.37 -14.32
C TYR A 230 1.69 -0.84 -12.95
N VAL A 231 2.88 -1.22 -12.47
CA VAL A 231 3.43 -0.79 -11.18
C VAL A 231 4.23 0.50 -11.38
N THR A 232 3.92 1.53 -10.60
CA THR A 232 4.59 2.84 -10.68
C THR A 232 5.65 3.04 -9.60
N GLY A 233 5.63 2.24 -8.53
CA GLY A 233 6.59 2.43 -7.45
C GLY A 233 6.41 1.53 -6.24
N PHE A 234 7.30 1.73 -5.28
CA PHE A 234 7.32 1.05 -3.99
C PHE A 234 6.99 2.04 -2.86
N ASP A 235 6.34 1.52 -1.81
CA ASP A 235 6.06 2.18 -0.54
C ASP A 235 6.48 1.29 0.62
N SER A 236 6.94 1.86 1.73
CA SER A 236 7.30 1.11 2.94
C SER A 236 6.41 1.57 4.09
N VAL A 237 5.65 0.65 4.69
CA VAL A 237 4.58 0.96 5.64
C VAL A 237 4.82 0.24 6.97
N ASP A 238 4.60 0.89 8.11
CA ASP A 238 4.59 0.26 9.44
C ASP A 238 3.99 1.20 10.49
N ASP A 239 3.87 0.71 11.73
CA ASP A 239 3.64 1.54 12.91
C ASP A 239 4.85 2.43 13.22
N GLU A 240 4.68 3.73 12.97
CA GLU A 240 5.72 4.74 13.19
C GLU A 240 5.76 5.31 14.60
N SER A 241 4.83 4.90 15.47
CA SER A 241 4.89 5.23 16.90
C SER A 241 5.84 4.34 17.67
N LYS A 242 6.28 3.21 17.09
CA LYS A 242 7.30 2.34 17.67
C LYS A 242 8.66 3.04 17.66
N HIS A 243 9.21 3.26 18.85
CA HIS A 243 10.56 3.78 19.00
C HIS A 243 11.57 2.72 18.56
N ASN A 244 12.53 3.12 17.71
CA ASN A 244 13.68 2.29 17.39
C ASN A 244 14.87 2.80 18.19
N ASP A 245 15.32 2.00 19.17
CA ASP A 245 16.45 2.34 20.05
C ASP A 245 17.79 2.37 19.30
N HIS A 246 17.86 1.81 18.09
CA HIS A 246 19.10 1.60 17.35
C HIS A 246 19.22 2.52 16.13
N MET A 247 20.27 3.35 16.11
CA MET A 247 20.63 4.16 14.95
C MET A 247 21.38 3.34 13.91
N PHE A 248 20.92 3.39 12.66
CA PHE A 248 21.68 2.86 11.53
C PHE A 248 23.02 3.62 11.40
N SER A 249 24.12 2.87 11.41
CA SER A 249 25.47 3.41 11.31
C SER A 249 26.36 2.46 10.51
N ASN A 250 27.58 2.87 10.20
CA ASN A 250 28.56 2.02 9.50
C ASN A 250 28.93 0.74 10.28
N LYS A 251 28.59 0.66 11.57
CA LYS A 251 28.78 -0.54 12.40
C LYS A 251 27.57 -1.47 12.41
N SER A 252 26.46 -1.07 11.79
CA SER A 252 25.29 -1.91 11.67
C SER A 252 25.61 -3.14 10.81
N PRO A 253 25.09 -4.33 11.17
CA PRO A 253 25.35 -5.54 10.41
C PRO A 253 24.79 -5.44 8.99
N THR A 254 25.33 -6.24 8.09
CA THR A 254 24.77 -6.45 6.74
C THR A 254 23.44 -7.20 6.82
N PRO A 255 22.58 -7.15 5.78
CA PRO A 255 21.25 -7.76 5.82
C PRO A 255 21.30 -9.26 6.16
N ASP A 256 22.26 -9.97 5.57
CA ASP A 256 22.46 -11.42 5.76
C ASP A 256 22.92 -11.77 7.19
N GLN A 257 23.49 -10.79 7.90
CA GLN A 257 23.94 -10.93 9.28
C GLN A 257 22.89 -10.43 10.28
N TRP A 258 21.86 -9.71 9.83
CA TRP A 258 20.78 -9.24 10.69
C TRP A 258 19.84 -10.40 11.03
N THR A 259 20.23 -11.12 12.08
CA THR A 259 19.55 -12.32 12.60
C THR A 259 18.84 -12.05 13.94
N PHE A 260 18.89 -10.81 14.42
CA PHE A 260 18.25 -10.36 15.65
C PHE A 260 16.73 -10.46 15.57
N GLU A 261 16.08 -10.72 16.70
CA GLU A 261 14.61 -10.76 16.80
C GLU A 261 13.99 -9.35 16.71
N GLN A 262 14.76 -8.32 17.02
CA GLN A 262 14.32 -6.93 16.90
C GLN A 262 14.21 -6.51 15.43
N ASN A 263 13.18 -5.72 15.14
CA ASN A 263 12.98 -5.14 13.81
C ASN A 263 14.14 -4.18 13.47
N PRO A 264 14.70 -4.23 12.24
CA PRO A 264 15.68 -3.24 11.82
C PRO A 264 15.12 -1.81 11.91
N PRO A 265 15.99 -0.81 12.19
CA PRO A 265 15.53 0.56 12.27
C PRO A 265 15.04 1.06 10.91
N TYR A 266 14.14 2.04 10.91
CA TYR A 266 13.53 2.56 9.68
C TYR A 266 14.56 3.00 8.63
N SER A 267 15.63 3.68 9.06
CA SER A 267 16.72 4.10 8.18
C SER A 267 17.45 2.94 7.50
N TYR A 268 17.52 1.77 8.17
CA TYR A 268 18.08 0.55 7.62
C TYR A 268 17.20 0.00 6.49
N TYR A 269 15.90 -0.15 6.74
CA TYR A 269 14.93 -0.53 5.71
C TYR A 269 15.02 0.38 4.49
N LEU A 270 14.96 1.70 4.72
CA LEU A 270 15.00 2.67 3.63
C LEU A 270 16.27 2.58 2.80
N TYR A 271 17.43 2.42 3.44
CA TYR A 271 18.70 2.33 2.74
C TYR A 271 18.74 1.14 1.80
N TYR A 272 18.41 -0.06 2.29
CA TYR A 272 18.46 -1.27 1.47
C TYR A 272 17.33 -1.35 0.45
N MET A 273 16.14 -0.85 0.77
CA MET A 273 15.05 -0.72 -0.21
C MET A 273 15.47 0.23 -1.34
N TYR A 274 16.00 1.41 -1.01
CA TYR A 274 16.45 2.38 -2.00
C TYR A 274 17.59 1.84 -2.88
N ALA A 275 18.61 1.22 -2.27
CA ALA A 275 19.74 0.67 -3.01
C ALA A 275 19.29 -0.39 -4.02
N ASN A 276 18.42 -1.32 -3.62
CA ASN A 276 17.88 -2.34 -4.51
C ASN A 276 16.99 -1.75 -5.62
N ILE A 277 16.09 -0.81 -5.29
CA ILE A 277 15.24 -0.13 -6.29
C ILE A 277 16.11 0.64 -7.30
N MET A 278 17.16 1.32 -6.84
CA MET A 278 18.05 2.08 -7.71
C MET A 278 18.80 1.17 -8.68
N LEU A 279 19.36 0.05 -8.19
CA LEU A 279 20.02 -0.94 -9.03
C LEU A 279 19.06 -1.57 -10.05
N LEU A 280 17.86 -1.94 -9.59
CA LEU A 280 16.81 -2.48 -10.46
C LEU A 280 16.38 -1.48 -11.53
N ASN A 281 16.23 -0.20 -11.16
CA ASN A 281 15.87 0.86 -12.09
C ASN A 281 16.96 1.11 -13.14
N ASN A 282 18.24 1.05 -12.76
CA ASN A 282 19.33 1.18 -13.74
C ASN A 282 19.26 0.05 -14.77
N LEU A 283 19.10 -1.20 -14.31
CA LEU A 283 18.94 -2.36 -15.20
C LEU A 283 17.71 -2.22 -16.11
N ARG A 284 16.56 -1.84 -15.55
CA ARG A 284 15.32 -1.64 -16.32
C ARG A 284 15.46 -0.51 -17.34
N LYS A 285 16.13 0.58 -16.97
CA LYS A 285 16.40 1.72 -17.85
C LYS A 285 17.30 1.35 -19.03
N GLU A 286 18.36 0.56 -18.80
CA GLU A 286 19.24 0.06 -19.87
C GLU A 286 18.47 -0.79 -20.89
N ARG A 287 17.41 -1.46 -20.46
CA ARG A 287 16.53 -2.28 -21.30
C ARG A 287 15.33 -1.51 -21.88
N GLY A 288 15.19 -0.23 -21.59
CA GLY A 288 14.07 0.60 -22.04
C GLY A 288 12.73 0.27 -21.37
N GLU A 289 12.76 -0.35 -20.19
CA GLU A 289 11.59 -0.74 -19.41
C GLU A 289 11.14 0.37 -18.43
N ILE A 290 9.91 0.26 -17.92
CA ILE A 290 9.36 1.19 -16.94
C ILE A 290 10.12 1.05 -15.61
N THR A 291 10.63 2.16 -15.10
CA THR A 291 11.30 2.26 -13.79
C THR A 291 10.32 2.55 -12.66
N PHE A 292 10.65 2.14 -11.45
CA PHE A 292 9.82 2.30 -10.26
C PHE A 292 10.22 3.53 -9.45
N CYS A 293 9.25 4.37 -9.08
CA CYS A 293 9.48 5.46 -8.13
C CYS A 293 9.59 4.90 -6.70
N SER A 294 10.49 5.45 -5.88
CA SER A 294 10.49 5.16 -4.44
C SER A 294 9.67 6.24 -3.72
N ARG A 295 8.46 5.90 -3.27
CA ARG A 295 7.61 6.80 -2.47
C ARG A 295 7.59 6.29 -1.04
N ARG A 296 7.66 7.19 -0.05
CA ARG A 296 7.84 6.77 1.35
C ARG A 296 6.72 7.26 2.24
N THR A 297 6.03 6.35 2.90
CA THR A 297 5.31 6.64 4.14
C THR A 297 6.33 6.82 5.26
N ALA A 298 6.38 8.04 5.81
CA ALA A 298 7.29 8.43 6.88
C ALA A 298 6.53 9.36 7.86
N GLU A 299 6.80 9.24 9.16
CA GLU A 299 6.37 10.14 10.23
C GLU A 299 4.90 10.68 10.20
N GLU A 300 3.92 9.80 10.32
CA GLU A 300 2.59 10.12 10.83
C GLU A 300 2.58 10.27 12.37
N ALA A 301 3.49 9.64 13.11
CA ALA A 301 3.51 9.66 14.59
C ALA A 301 4.43 10.74 15.20
N GLU A 302 4.05 11.28 16.38
CA GLU A 302 4.75 12.39 17.06
C GLU A 302 6.20 12.09 17.54
N ILE A 303 6.65 10.83 17.56
CA ILE A 303 7.87 10.40 18.27
C ILE A 303 8.74 9.44 17.42
N ALA A 304 9.31 9.92 16.32
CA ALA A 304 10.37 9.23 15.56
C ALA A 304 11.73 9.99 15.66
N PRO A 305 12.91 9.32 15.63
CA PRO A 305 14.21 9.97 15.85
C PRO A 305 14.78 10.61 14.54
N PRO A 306 15.90 11.37 14.58
CA PRO A 306 16.18 12.57 13.77
C PRO A 306 16.41 12.35 12.26
N PRO A 307 16.33 13.44 11.45
CA PRO A 307 15.83 13.41 10.06
C PRO A 307 16.90 13.41 8.95
N VAL A 308 18.10 12.89 9.23
CA VAL A 308 19.25 13.11 8.32
C VAL A 308 19.24 12.18 7.09
N SER A 309 18.64 10.99 7.16
CA SER A 309 18.63 10.02 6.05
C SER A 309 17.45 10.17 5.07
N VAL A 310 16.39 10.89 5.47
CA VAL A 310 15.13 10.97 4.73
C VAL A 310 15.23 11.80 3.43
N PRO A 311 15.94 12.94 3.35
CA PRO A 311 15.96 13.76 2.11
C PRO A 311 16.73 13.15 0.93
N TYR A 312 17.51 12.08 1.11
CA TYR A 312 18.49 11.63 0.13
C TYR A 312 18.07 10.42 -0.73
N THR A 313 16.97 9.76 -0.41
CA THR A 313 16.70 8.37 -0.87
C THR A 313 15.28 8.12 -1.43
N GLY A 314 14.59 9.11 -2.00
CA GLY A 314 13.23 8.89 -2.53
C GLY A 314 12.56 10.13 -3.11
N ASP A 315 11.62 9.89 -4.02
CA ASP A 315 11.14 10.87 -5.00
C ASP A 315 9.91 11.67 -4.52
N ASN A 316 9.11 11.11 -3.59
CA ASN A 316 7.96 11.76 -2.93
C ASN A 316 7.84 11.30 -1.46
N HIS A 317 7.35 12.18 -0.59
CA HIS A 317 7.23 11.94 0.85
C HIS A 317 5.79 12.07 1.36
N PHE A 318 5.35 11.21 2.27
CA PHE A 318 4.18 11.44 3.11
C PHE A 318 4.69 11.90 4.48
N LEU A 319 4.29 13.07 5.00
CA LEU A 319 4.74 13.61 6.30
C LEU A 319 3.68 14.57 6.87
N ARG A 320 3.20 14.38 8.11
CA ARG A 320 2.23 15.33 8.73
C ARG A 320 2.78 16.17 9.89
N ILE A 321 3.62 15.67 10.81
CA ILE A 321 3.65 16.31 12.16
C ILE A 321 4.97 16.96 12.60
N LYS A 322 6.16 16.49 12.20
CA LYS A 322 7.41 17.04 12.77
C LYS A 322 7.96 18.32 12.14
N SER A 323 7.54 18.70 10.93
CA SER A 323 8.09 19.91 10.30
C SER A 323 7.87 21.16 11.16
N GLN A 324 6.78 21.21 11.94
CA GLN A 324 6.46 22.32 12.85
C GLN A 324 7.27 22.34 14.16
N LYS A 325 7.92 21.23 14.55
CA LYS A 325 8.59 21.09 15.87
C LYS A 325 10.13 21.06 15.79
N GLU A 326 10.73 20.84 14.61
CA GLU A 326 12.19 20.87 14.43
C GLU A 326 12.62 22.08 13.58
N PRO A 327 13.03 23.19 14.21
CA PRO A 327 13.40 24.40 13.49
C PRO A 327 14.65 24.22 12.62
N VAL A 328 15.46 23.17 12.73
CA VAL A 328 16.61 22.96 11.82
C VAL A 328 16.17 22.49 10.42
N LEU A 329 15.03 21.80 10.32
CA LEU A 329 14.42 21.43 9.04
C LEU A 329 13.55 22.55 8.44
N GLN A 330 13.28 23.61 9.21
CA GLN A 330 12.56 24.81 8.78
C GLN A 330 13.38 26.11 8.93
N SER A 331 14.64 26.06 9.37
CA SER A 331 15.38 27.28 9.71
C SER A 331 15.66 28.07 8.43
N PRO A 332 15.71 29.41 8.51
CA PRO A 332 16.00 30.27 7.37
C PRO A 332 17.34 29.96 6.67
N SER A 333 18.22 29.19 7.32
CA SER A 333 19.51 28.73 6.77
C SER A 333 19.45 27.39 6.02
N THR A 334 18.41 26.56 6.21
CA THR A 334 18.33 25.20 5.62
C THR A 334 17.10 24.96 4.73
N THR A 335 16.31 26.01 4.48
CA THR A 335 15.24 26.04 3.45
C THR A 335 15.76 25.70 2.03
N TRP A 336 17.08 25.62 1.86
CA TRP A 336 17.80 25.32 0.62
C TRP A 336 17.92 23.84 0.23
N ARG A 337 17.33 22.86 0.94
CA ARG A 337 17.40 21.45 0.48
C ARG A 337 16.09 20.87 -0.05
N ARG A 338 14.92 21.30 0.43
CA ARG A 338 13.59 20.76 0.00
C ARG A 338 12.92 21.58 -1.10
N PHE A 339 12.89 22.91 -0.94
CA PHE A 339 12.32 23.81 -1.95
C PHE A 339 13.03 23.73 -3.31
N PRO A 340 14.38 23.64 -3.38
CA PRO A 340 15.06 23.46 -4.66
C PRO A 340 14.98 22.03 -5.21
N SER A 341 14.69 21.00 -4.40
CA SER A 341 14.54 19.60 -4.87
C SER A 341 13.12 19.21 -5.28
N ARG A 342 12.11 20.09 -5.06
CA ARG A 342 10.71 19.90 -5.49
C ARG A 342 10.08 18.57 -5.08
N ILE A 343 10.43 18.02 -3.92
CA ILE A 343 9.85 16.76 -3.44
C ILE A 343 8.37 16.97 -3.05
N GLY A 344 7.46 16.21 -3.67
CA GLY A 344 6.02 16.34 -3.47
C GLY A 344 5.52 15.66 -2.19
N LEU A 345 4.50 16.26 -1.58
CA LEU A 345 3.83 15.75 -0.38
C LEU A 345 2.37 15.40 -0.68
N PRO A 346 2.01 14.12 -0.75
CA PRO A 346 0.62 13.74 -0.78
C PRO A 346 0.13 13.53 0.66
N LEU A 347 -1.07 14.00 0.99
CA LEU A 347 -1.55 14.08 2.38
C LEU A 347 -3.01 13.61 2.45
N ALA A 348 -3.28 12.65 3.34
CA ALA A 348 -4.64 12.22 3.68
C ALA A 348 -5.15 12.99 4.91
N THR A 349 -5.52 14.26 4.73
CA THR A 349 -5.86 15.17 5.85
C THR A 349 -7.14 14.78 6.59
N THR A 350 -8.14 14.23 5.90
CA THR A 350 -9.40 13.74 6.49
C THR A 350 -9.18 12.55 7.40
N THR A 351 -8.40 11.57 6.97
CA THR A 351 -8.08 10.36 7.75
C THR A 351 -7.24 10.70 8.99
N ALA A 352 -6.44 11.74 8.93
CA ALA A 352 -5.56 12.15 10.01
C ALA A 352 -6.19 13.15 11.01
N CYS A 353 -7.36 13.74 10.73
CA CYS A 353 -8.08 14.65 11.64
C CYS A 353 -9.17 13.98 12.48
N SER A 354 -9.59 12.76 12.10
CA SER A 354 -10.71 12.04 12.70
C SER A 354 -10.32 11.35 13.98
#